data_AF-A0A1C4U2D4-F1
#
_entry.id   AF-A0A1C4U2D4-F1
#
_cell.length_a   1.000
_cell.length_b   1.000
_cell.length_c   1.000
_cell.angle_alpha   90.00
_cell.angle_beta   90.00
_cell.angle_gamma   90.00
#
_symmetry.space_group_name_H-M   'P 1'
#
loop_
_entity.id
_entity.type
_entity.pdbx_description
1 polymer ?
#
loop_
_entity_poly.entity_id
_entity_poly.type
_entity_poly.pdbx_seq_one_letter_code
_entity_poly.pdbx_strand_id
1 'polypeptide(L)'
;MADMDIYEDARTVSRSDLAAWLRQLASQLESDGRIFYGAAGSVSVADTVRCELEIEQESETELSVEIEFSWTVPTPSGPAADEVEESPSGEQQDEATPEA
;
A
#
# COMPACT_ATOMS: atom_id res chain seq x y z
N MET A 1 -9.50 19.59 -1.68
CA MET A 1 -8.53 19.36 -0.60
C MET A 1 -7.18 19.29 -1.27
N ALA A 2 -6.17 20.00 -0.77
CA ALA A 2 -4.85 19.99 -1.41
C ALA A 2 -4.30 18.57 -1.34
N ASP A 3 -3.93 18.01 -2.49
CA ASP A 3 -3.12 16.80 -2.54
C ASP A 3 -1.79 17.10 -1.85
N MET A 4 -1.37 16.22 -0.94
CA MET A 4 -0.19 16.45 -0.12
C MET A 4 0.93 15.57 -0.66
N ASP A 5 1.84 16.19 -1.42
CA ASP A 5 3.05 15.53 -1.88
C ASP A 5 3.90 15.12 -0.68
N ILE A 6 4.09 13.82 -0.51
CA ILE A 6 4.90 13.27 0.58
C ILE A 6 6.41 13.34 0.27
N TYR A 7 6.78 13.54 -1.01
CA TYR A 7 8.15 13.65 -1.49
C TYR A 7 8.21 14.14 -2.95
N GLU A 8 9.21 14.95 -3.31
CA GLU A 8 9.51 15.39 -4.68
C GLU A 8 11.04 15.40 -4.91
N ASP A 9 11.49 14.86 -6.06
CA ASP A 9 12.89 14.97 -6.56
C ASP A 9 12.88 15.34 -8.05
N ALA A 10 13.18 16.61 -8.35
CA ALA A 10 13.22 17.15 -9.70
C ALA A 10 14.67 17.49 -10.11
N ARG A 11 15.14 16.88 -11.20
CA ARG A 11 16.53 17.03 -11.67
C ARG A 11 16.67 16.79 -13.17
N THR A 12 17.59 17.52 -13.80
CA THR A 12 18.04 17.23 -15.18
C THR A 12 19.19 16.23 -15.12
N VAL A 13 19.02 15.08 -15.75
CA VAL A 13 20.00 13.99 -15.76
C VAL A 13 20.32 13.52 -17.17
N SER A 14 21.43 12.80 -17.33
CA SER A 14 21.74 12.17 -18.61
C SER A 14 20.81 10.98 -18.88
N ARG A 15 20.68 10.59 -20.16
CA ARG A 15 19.91 9.38 -20.55
C ARG A 15 20.41 8.10 -19.86
N SER A 16 21.71 7.98 -19.62
CA SER A 16 22.28 6.83 -18.90
C SER A 16 21.93 6.83 -17.42
N ASP A 17 21.87 8.00 -16.79
CA ASP A 17 21.50 8.13 -15.39
C ASP A 17 20.01 7.86 -15.20
N LEU A 18 19.15 8.35 -16.11
CA LEU A 18 17.72 8.00 -16.14
C LEU A 18 17.53 6.48 -16.24
N ALA A 19 18.23 5.83 -17.18
CA ALA A 19 18.17 4.38 -17.34
C ALA A 19 18.70 3.62 -16.11
N ALA A 20 19.68 4.16 -15.39
CA ALA A 20 20.14 3.59 -14.12
C ALA A 20 19.09 3.73 -13.02
N TRP A 21 18.44 4.90 -12.93
CA TRP A 21 17.38 5.15 -11.96
C TRP A 21 16.15 4.26 -12.18
N LEU A 22 15.69 4.10 -13.42
CA LEU A 22 14.59 3.19 -13.74
C LEU A 22 14.91 1.73 -13.39
N ARG A 23 16.14 1.27 -13.65
CA ARG A 23 16.58 -0.08 -13.25
C ARG A 23 16.61 -0.25 -11.74
N GLN A 24 17.03 0.79 -11.02
CA GLN A 24 17.03 0.78 -9.55
C GLN A 24 15.60 0.71 -9.02
N LEU A 25 14.66 1.49 -9.55
CA LEU A 25 13.24 1.40 -9.19
C LEU A 25 12.68 0.00 -9.42
N ALA A 26 12.91 -0.57 -10.61
CA ALA A 26 12.48 -1.94 -10.93
C ALA A 26 13.06 -2.96 -9.94
N SER A 27 14.34 -2.83 -9.59
CA SER A 27 15.00 -3.74 -8.63
C SER A 27 14.39 -3.67 -7.22
N GLN A 28 14.00 -2.47 -6.76
CA GLN A 28 13.37 -2.29 -5.45
C GLN A 28 11.95 -2.91 -5.43
N LEU A 29 11.19 -2.71 -6.50
CA LEU A 29 9.86 -3.32 -6.65
C LEU A 29 9.95 -4.85 -6.65
N GLU A 30 10.89 -5.42 -7.39
CA GLU A 30 11.09 -6.88 -7.48
C GLU A 30 11.57 -7.50 -6.16
N SER A 31 12.48 -6.83 -5.45
CA SER A 31 13.12 -7.39 -4.25
C SER A 31 12.27 -7.26 -3.00
N ASP A 32 11.73 -6.06 -2.75
CA ASP A 32 11.13 -5.69 -1.47
C ASP A 32 9.66 -5.27 -1.58
N GLY A 33 9.13 -5.09 -2.80
CA GLY A 33 7.81 -4.50 -3.01
C GLY A 33 7.70 -3.07 -2.47
N ARG A 34 8.82 -2.34 -2.40
CA ARG A 34 8.91 -1.00 -1.82
C ARG A 34 9.65 -0.03 -2.73
N ILE A 35 9.34 1.25 -2.60
CA ILE A 35 10.13 2.33 -3.21
C ILE A 35 10.72 3.16 -2.08
N PHE A 36 12.04 3.34 -2.09
CA PHE A 36 12.78 4.16 -1.14
C PHE A 36 13.04 5.55 -1.74
N TYR A 37 12.63 6.60 -1.05
CA TYR A 37 12.84 8.00 -1.44
C TYR A 37 13.89 8.66 -0.54
N GLY A 38 15.09 8.06 -0.53
CA GLY A 38 16.24 8.50 0.26
C GLY A 38 16.06 8.26 1.77
N ALA A 39 16.67 9.11 2.60
CA ALA A 39 16.55 9.02 4.05
C ALA A 39 15.16 9.43 4.59
N ALA A 40 14.30 9.98 3.73
CA ALA A 40 12.97 10.45 4.11
C ALA A 40 11.97 9.29 4.29
N GLY A 41 12.23 8.11 3.71
CA GLY A 41 11.44 6.92 3.99
C GLY A 41 11.26 6.00 2.79
N SER A 42 10.22 5.17 2.89
CA SER A 42 9.82 4.23 1.86
C SER A 42 8.31 4.06 1.83
N VAL A 43 7.78 3.77 0.66
CA VAL A 43 6.38 3.40 0.44
C VAL A 43 6.29 1.93 0.00
N SER A 44 5.34 1.18 0.56
CA SER A 44 5.03 -0.19 0.11
C SER A 44 4.06 -0.15 -1.07
N VAL A 45 4.37 -0.91 -2.11
CA VAL A 45 3.58 -1.03 -3.33
C VAL A 45 2.75 -2.30 -3.26
N ALA A 46 1.50 -2.24 -3.71
CA ALA A 46 0.63 -3.41 -3.72
C ALA A 46 1.09 -4.46 -4.75
N ASP A 47 0.74 -5.73 -4.53
CA ASP A 47 1.04 -6.83 -5.47
C ASP A 47 0.43 -6.61 -6.86
N THR A 48 -0.63 -5.80 -6.95
CA THR A 48 -1.28 -5.42 -8.20
C THR A 48 -1.56 -3.92 -8.18
N VAL A 49 -1.09 -3.23 -9.22
CA VAL A 49 -1.26 -1.79 -9.41
C VAL A 49 -1.90 -1.50 -10.76
N ARG A 50 -2.59 -0.36 -10.87
CA ARG A 50 -2.88 0.23 -12.18
C ARG A 50 -1.59 0.91 -12.67
N CYS A 51 -1.22 0.71 -13.93
CA CYS A 51 -0.01 1.27 -14.52
C CYS A 51 -0.34 1.90 -15.86
N GLU A 52 0.18 3.10 -16.10
CA GLU A 52 -0.02 3.89 -17.32
C GLU A 52 1.34 4.42 -17.81
N LEU A 53 1.52 4.41 -19.13
CA LEU A 53 2.67 4.99 -19.82
C LEU A 53 2.12 6.00 -20.83
N GLU A 54 2.47 7.26 -20.64
CA GLU A 54 2.06 8.34 -21.51
C GLU A 54 3.28 8.94 -22.22
N ILE A 55 3.11 9.26 -23.50
CA ILE A 55 4.14 9.88 -24.33
C ILE A 55 3.45 11.02 -25.05
N GLU A 56 3.82 12.25 -24.71
CA GLU A 56 3.15 13.44 -25.21
C GLU A 56 4.15 14.39 -25.88
N GLN A 57 3.74 14.95 -27.01
CA GLN A 57 4.45 16.04 -27.65
C GLN A 57 3.79 17.37 -27.23
N GLU A 58 4.37 18.06 -26.26
CA GLU A 58 3.82 19.31 -25.73
C GLU A 58 4.03 20.48 -26.70
N SER A 59 5.10 20.44 -27.50
CA SER A 59 5.37 21.41 -28.56
C SER A 59 6.21 20.81 -29.69
N GLU A 60 6.55 21.59 -30.72
CA GLU A 60 7.45 21.12 -31.79
C GLU A 60 8.84 20.68 -31.27
N THR A 61 9.23 21.15 -30.09
CA THR A 61 10.57 20.92 -29.51
C THR A 61 10.54 20.24 -28.14
N GLU A 62 9.37 19.88 -27.63
CA GLU A 62 9.20 19.33 -26.28
C GLU A 62 8.44 18.01 -26.31
N LEU A 63 9.01 17.01 -25.65
CA LEU A 63 8.46 15.66 -25.52
C LEU A 63 8.51 15.27 -24.04
N SER A 64 7.37 14.85 -23.51
CA SER A 64 7.25 14.26 -22.17
C SER A 64 7.02 12.76 -22.28
N VAL A 65 7.58 12.01 -21.33
CA VAL A 65 7.33 10.58 -21.14
C VAL A 65 7.08 10.36 -19.66
N GLU A 66 5.88 9.88 -19.34
CA GLU A 66 5.42 9.70 -17.97
C GLU A 66 5.10 8.24 -17.70
N ILE A 67 5.51 7.76 -16.52
CA ILE A 67 5.21 6.43 -16.02
C ILE A 67 4.49 6.63 -14.68
N GLU A 68 3.19 6.35 -14.67
CA GLU A 68 2.38 6.42 -13.45
C GLU A 68 1.94 5.03 -13.03
N PHE A 69 1.96 4.76 -11.73
CA PHE A 69 1.29 3.61 -11.17
C PHE A 69 0.64 3.96 -9.84
N SER A 70 -0.59 3.47 -9.65
CA SER A 70 -1.44 3.83 -8.52
C SER A 70 -2.16 2.62 -7.94
N TRP A 71 -2.41 2.68 -6.64
CA TRP A 71 -3.12 1.66 -5.87
C TRP A 71 -3.81 2.29 -4.67
N THR A 72 -4.81 1.59 -4.12
CA THR A 72 -5.48 2.00 -2.90
C THR A 72 -4.81 1.35 -1.69
N VAL A 73 -4.58 2.14 -0.65
CA VAL A 73 -4.14 1.62 0.64
C VAL A 73 -5.40 1.30 1.46
N PRO A 74 -5.60 0.06 1.93
CA PRO A 74 -6.77 -0.27 2.74
C PRO A 74 -6.72 0.51 4.05
N THR A 75 -7.78 1.27 4.33
CA THR A 75 -7.97 1.86 5.66
C THR A 75 -8.15 0.72 6.65
N PRO A 76 -7.39 0.65 7.77
CA PRO A 76 -7.63 -0.35 8.78
C PRO A 76 -9.07 -0.16 9.29
N SER A 77 -9.94 -1.11 8.97
CA SER A 77 -11.25 -1.18 9.59
C SER A 77 -11.01 -1.45 11.07
N GLY A 78 -11.57 -0.59 11.93
CA GLY A 78 -11.44 -0.70 13.39
C GLY A 78 -11.83 -2.08 13.90
N PRO A 79 -11.46 -2.43 15.15
CA PRO A 79 -11.64 -3.77 15.68
C PRO A 79 -13.10 -4.22 15.49
N ALA A 80 -13.27 -5.37 14.84
CA ALA A 80 -14.52 -6.10 14.90
C ALA A 80 -14.87 -6.23 16.39
N ALA A 81 -16.00 -5.66 16.79
CA ALA A 81 -16.50 -5.85 18.13
C ALA A 81 -16.66 -7.36 18.33
N ASP A 82 -15.86 -7.93 19.23
CA ASP A 82 -16.08 -9.25 19.81
C ASP A 82 -17.55 -9.31 20.24
N GLU A 83 -18.37 -10.06 19.50
CA GLU A 83 -19.67 -10.49 19.96
C GLU A 83 -19.42 -11.40 21.17
N VAL A 84 -19.56 -10.84 22.36
CA VAL A 84 -19.57 -11.59 23.61
C VAL A 84 -20.81 -12.48 23.57
N GLU A 85 -20.65 -13.74 23.17
CA GLU A 85 -21.67 -14.76 23.43
C GLU A 85 -21.74 -14.99 24.95
N GLU A 86 -22.63 -14.26 25.61
CA GLU A 86 -23.12 -14.62 26.94
C GLU A 86 -23.77 -16.01 26.85
N SER A 87 -23.01 -17.02 27.27
CA SER A 87 -23.54 -18.37 27.51
C SER A 87 -24.53 -18.29 28.68
N PRO A 88 -25.80 -18.69 28.54
CA PRO A 88 -26.71 -18.74 29.67
C PRO A 88 -26.30 -19.93 30.55
N SER A 89 -25.81 -19.64 31.75
CA SER A 89 -25.63 -20.61 32.84
C SER A 89 -26.97 -21.27 33.16
N GLY A 90 -27.13 -22.51 32.72
CA GLY A 90 -28.25 -23.37 33.09
C GLY A 90 -28.06 -23.95 34.49
N GLU A 91 -28.72 -23.38 35.48
CA GLU A 91 -28.95 -24.02 36.76
C GLU A 91 -30.18 -24.93 36.66
N GLN A 92 -29.93 -26.22 36.42
CA GLN A 92 -30.84 -27.31 36.79
C GLN A 92 -30.10 -28.21 37.78
N GLN A 93 -30.32 -28.02 39.07
CA GLN A 93 -30.03 -29.03 40.09
C GLN A 93 -31.33 -29.81 40.35
N ASP A 94 -31.45 -30.95 39.67
CA ASP A 94 -32.28 -32.05 40.08
C ASP A 94 -31.34 -33.04 40.80
N GLU A 95 -31.42 -33.15 42.12
CA GLU A 95 -30.82 -34.26 42.85
C GLU A 95 -31.87 -34.86 43.80
N ALA A 96 -32.39 -36.01 43.38
CA ALA A 96 -33.15 -36.92 44.23
C ALA A 96 -32.25 -38.10 44.64
N THR A 97 -31.89 -38.14 45.94
CA THR A 97 -31.90 -39.26 46.92
C THR A 97 -31.28 -40.63 46.53
N PRO A 98 -30.45 -41.27 47.40
CA PRO A 98 -31.00 -42.29 48.32
C PRO A 98 -30.38 -42.43 49.75
N GLU A 99 -31.26 -42.89 50.64
CA GLU A 99 -31.13 -43.76 51.84
C GLU A 99 -30.26 -43.42 53.08
N ALA A 100 -30.95 -43.41 54.23
CA ALA A 100 -30.62 -44.20 55.44
C ALA A 100 -31.89 -44.52 56.25
#